data_AF-A0A520C6B9-F1
#
_entry.id   AF-A0A520C6B9-F1
#
_cell.length_a   1.000
_cell.length_b   1.000
_cell.length_c   1.000
_cell.angle_alpha   90.00
_cell.angle_beta   90.00
_cell.angle_gamma   90.00
#
_symmetry.space_group_name_H-M   'P 1'
#
loop_
_entity.id
_entity.type
_entity.pdbx_description
1 polymer ?
#
loop_
_entity_poly.entity_id
_entity_poly.type
_entity_poly.pdbx_seq_one_letter_code
_entity_poly.pdbx_strand_id
1 'polypeptide(L)'
;MNQYILILMLIGLASFSMSWMPKISSYTRISYSIFYVLIGLIVYSLFPQELPDPLPAHHPEISLHLTELVVIISLMGAGIKIDRPFSIKSWGIPLKLVTITMILSIAFSIFIGYYFLSLGLASAILLGACLAPTDPVLAADVQVAPPNETIKSETRFSLTAEAGLNDGMAFPFVWLAITVGLVTTTNAHGLIGQWFTFDVVYRIILGFVSGYLLGKFIGFIIFKLSNQYELLQTRDGLVAISATLVVYSIT
;
A
#
# COMPACT_ATOMS: atom_id res chain seq x y z
N MET A 1 27.91 18.63 8.38
CA MET A 1 26.78 18.74 9.34
C MET A 1 26.57 17.34 9.93
N ASN A 2 26.07 17.16 11.16
CA ASN A 2 25.81 15.78 11.62
C ASN A 2 24.78 15.14 10.68
N GLN A 3 25.11 13.98 10.10
CA GLN A 3 24.25 13.24 9.17
C GLN A 3 22.83 13.05 9.71
N TYR A 4 22.69 12.82 11.02
CA TYR A 4 21.39 12.74 11.69
C TYR A 4 20.58 14.05 11.57
N ILE A 5 21.22 15.21 11.79
CA ILE A 5 20.57 16.52 11.69
C ILE A 5 20.18 16.80 10.23
N LEU A 6 21.03 16.41 9.27
CA LEU A 6 20.72 16.53 7.84
C LEU A 6 19.48 15.70 7.47
N ILE A 7 19.40 14.45 7.93
CA ILE A 7 18.24 13.58 7.69
C ILE A 7 16.97 14.20 8.30
N LEU A 8 17.03 14.67 9.55
CA LEU A 8 15.89 15.33 10.19
C LEU A 8 15.44 16.59 9.43
N MET A 9 16.40 17.38 8.95
CA MET A 9 16.10 18.56 8.14
C MET A 9 15.41 18.17 6.83
N LEU A 10 15.89 17.14 6.13
CA LEU A 10 15.29 16.67 4.89
C LEU A 10 13.88 16.11 5.11
N ILE A 11 13.68 15.29 6.15
CA ILE A 11 12.36 14.79 6.54
C ILE A 11 11.43 15.96 6.86
N GLY A 12 11.89 16.90 7.68
CA GLY A 12 11.11 18.08 8.06
C GLY A 12 10.71 18.94 6.88
N LEU A 13 11.65 19.23 5.96
CA LEU A 13 11.38 19.98 4.73
C LEU A 13 10.41 19.24 3.81
N ALA A 14 10.60 17.92 3.62
CA ALA A 14 9.70 17.11 2.82
C ALA A 14 8.27 17.11 3.40
N SER A 15 8.13 16.81 4.69
CA SER A 15 6.83 16.82 5.38
C SER A 15 6.18 18.21 5.40
N PHE A 16 6.96 19.28 5.59
CA PHE A 16 6.45 20.64 5.53
C PHE A 16 5.92 20.97 4.12
N SER A 17 6.68 20.60 3.08
CA SER A 17 6.32 20.85 1.68
C SER A 17 5.04 20.14 1.23
N MET A 18 4.68 19.02 1.86
CA MET A 18 3.42 18.31 1.60
C MET A 18 2.19 19.21 1.77
N SER A 19 2.26 20.22 2.63
CA SER A 19 1.16 21.17 2.88
C SER A 19 0.72 21.93 1.62
N TRP A 20 1.64 22.22 0.69
CA TRP A 20 1.35 22.95 -0.55
C TRP A 20 1.33 22.07 -1.79
N MET A 21 1.84 20.84 -1.68
CA MET A 21 2.07 19.98 -2.83
C MET A 21 0.78 19.65 -3.61
N PRO A 22 -0.38 19.39 -3.00
CA PRO A 22 -1.63 19.20 -3.75
C PRO A 22 -2.02 20.43 -4.60
N LYS A 23 -1.77 21.63 -4.08
CA LYS A 23 -2.03 22.89 -4.81
C LYS A 23 -1.08 23.06 -6.00
N ILE A 24 0.19 22.68 -5.83
CA ILE A 24 1.19 22.70 -6.93
C ILE A 24 0.84 21.65 -7.98
N SER A 25 0.48 20.43 -7.56
CA SER A 25 0.04 19.33 -8.42
C SER A 25 -1.15 19.74 -9.29
N SER A 26 -2.20 20.32 -8.70
CA SER A 26 -3.37 20.78 -9.46
C SER A 26 -3.08 21.90 -10.47
N TYR A 27 -2.11 22.79 -10.18
CA TYR A 27 -1.70 23.84 -11.12
C TYR A 27 -0.83 23.29 -12.26
N THR A 28 0.12 22.43 -11.95
CA THR A 28 1.08 21.87 -12.92
C THR A 28 0.55 20.65 -13.69
N ARG A 29 -0.50 20.00 -13.16
CA ARG A 29 -1.04 18.70 -13.60
C ARG A 29 -0.02 17.55 -13.53
N ILE A 30 1.02 17.71 -12.70
CA ILE A 30 2.05 16.69 -12.47
C ILE A 30 1.83 16.12 -11.07
N SER A 31 1.82 14.79 -10.96
CA SER A 31 1.71 14.08 -9.68
C SER A 31 2.81 14.52 -8.71
N TYR A 32 2.43 14.72 -7.44
CA TYR A 32 3.38 15.04 -6.37
C TYR A 32 4.49 13.97 -6.20
N SER A 33 4.21 12.70 -6.51
CA SER A 33 5.21 11.63 -6.43
C SER A 33 6.38 11.88 -7.37
N ILE A 34 6.13 12.42 -8.57
CA ILE A 34 7.18 12.77 -9.53
C ILE A 34 8.09 13.85 -8.95
N PHE A 35 7.51 14.88 -8.32
CA PHE A 35 8.30 15.93 -7.66
C PHE A 35 9.19 15.36 -6.56
N TYR A 36 8.67 14.51 -5.67
CA TYR A 36 9.47 13.94 -4.59
C TYR A 36 10.56 12.99 -5.09
N VAL A 37 10.29 12.20 -6.13
CA VAL A 37 11.32 11.34 -6.76
C VAL A 37 12.43 12.19 -7.38
N LEU A 38 12.08 13.27 -8.11
CA LEU A 38 13.05 14.17 -8.71
C LEU A 38 13.86 14.92 -7.65
N ILE A 39 13.21 15.43 -6.60
CA ILE A 39 13.90 16.08 -5.47
C ILE A 39 14.84 15.09 -4.80
N GLY A 40 14.40 13.85 -4.56
CA GLY A 40 15.25 12.78 -4.03
C GLY A 40 16.49 12.56 -4.89
N LEU A 41 16.31 12.41 -6.21
CA LEU A 41 17.41 12.24 -7.15
C LEU A 41 18.39 13.42 -7.14
N ILE A 42 17.88 14.66 -7.09
CA ILE A 42 18.72 15.87 -7.01
C ILE A 42 19.48 15.92 -5.68
N VAL A 43 18.81 15.66 -4.56
CA VAL A 43 19.43 15.69 -3.23
C VAL A 43 20.54 14.64 -3.11
N TYR A 44 20.28 13.41 -3.56
CA TYR A 44 21.26 12.33 -3.54
C TYR A 44 22.42 12.52 -4.53
N SER A 45 22.20 13.19 -5.66
CA SER A 45 23.27 13.52 -6.61
C SER A 45 24.15 14.68 -6.16
N LEU A 46 23.60 15.66 -5.43
CA LEU A 46 24.35 16.81 -4.90
C LEU A 46 25.11 16.47 -3.60
N PHE A 47 24.58 15.58 -2.78
CA PHE A 47 25.14 15.24 -1.46
C PHE A 47 25.39 13.73 -1.25
N PRO A 48 26.10 13.04 -2.16
CA PRO A 48 26.23 11.58 -2.13
C PRO A 48 27.01 11.04 -0.93
N GLN A 49 27.92 11.83 -0.35
CA GLN A 49 28.76 11.41 0.78
C GLN A 49 28.17 11.75 2.16
N GLU A 50 27.17 12.64 2.21
CA GLU A 50 26.58 13.14 3.45
C GLU A 50 25.28 12.38 3.81
N LEU A 51 24.72 11.62 2.88
CA LEU A 51 23.47 10.86 3.04
C LEU A 51 23.75 9.36 3.16
N PRO A 52 22.86 8.60 3.84
CA PRO A 52 22.92 7.13 3.83
C PRO A 52 22.87 6.59 2.40
N ASP A 53 23.38 5.39 2.17
CA ASP A 53 23.26 4.76 0.85
C ASP A 53 21.78 4.53 0.50
N PRO A 54 21.28 5.03 -0.65
CA PRO A 54 19.88 4.86 -1.05
C PRO A 54 19.56 3.43 -1.51
N LEU A 55 20.55 2.57 -1.75
CA LEU A 55 20.33 1.21 -2.25
C LEU A 55 19.76 0.30 -1.16
N PRO A 56 18.53 -0.23 -1.34
CA PRO A 56 17.89 -1.05 -0.31
C PRO A 56 18.69 -2.31 0.06
N ALA A 57 19.46 -2.85 -0.89
CA ALA A 57 20.29 -4.04 -0.71
C ALA A 57 21.41 -3.86 0.32
N HIS A 58 21.90 -2.64 0.54
CA HIS A 58 22.96 -2.35 1.51
C HIS A 58 22.41 -2.17 2.93
N HIS A 59 21.12 -1.84 3.06
CA HIS A 59 20.43 -1.66 4.33
C HIS A 59 19.09 -2.43 4.35
N PRO A 60 19.12 -3.77 4.27
CA PRO A 60 17.92 -4.58 4.05
C PRO A 60 16.92 -4.49 5.20
N GLU A 61 17.38 -4.51 6.46
CA GLU A 61 16.49 -4.42 7.63
C GLU A 61 15.78 -3.07 7.72
N ILE A 62 16.53 -1.97 7.55
CA ILE A 62 15.99 -0.62 7.57
C ILE A 62 14.99 -0.43 6.41
N SER A 63 15.34 -0.90 5.22
CA SER A 63 14.49 -0.81 4.03
C SER A 63 13.21 -1.62 4.17
N LEU A 64 13.30 -2.81 4.77
CA LEU A 64 12.15 -3.66 5.06
C LEU A 64 11.18 -2.94 6.00
N HIS A 65 11.67 -2.49 7.17
CA HIS A 65 10.80 -1.87 8.16
C HIS A 65 10.25 -0.51 7.73
N LEU A 66 11.01 0.27 6.95
CA LEU A 66 10.52 1.52 6.39
C LEU A 66 9.43 1.29 5.35
N THR A 67 9.62 0.34 4.42
CA THR A 67 8.60 0.05 3.39
C THR A 67 7.35 -0.58 4.01
N GLU A 68 7.52 -1.48 4.97
CA GLU A 68 6.46 -2.06 5.80
C GLU A 68 5.62 -0.97 6.47
N LEU A 69 6.26 -0.03 7.18
CA LEU A 69 5.58 1.09 7.83
C LEU A 69 4.79 1.94 6.84
N VAL A 70 5.38 2.26 5.68
CA VAL A 70 4.73 3.04 4.62
C VAL A 70 3.48 2.33 4.09
N VAL A 71 3.57 1.02 3.80
CA VAL A 71 2.45 0.22 3.29
C VAL A 71 1.32 0.15 4.33
N ILE A 72 1.63 -0.11 5.60
CA ILE A 72 0.63 -0.22 6.66
C ILE A 72 -0.11 1.12 6.87
N ILE A 73 0.61 2.25 6.89
CA ILE A 73 0.01 3.57 7.03
C ILE A 73 -0.83 3.93 5.80
N SER A 74 -0.35 3.60 4.60
CA SER A 74 -1.08 3.82 3.34
C SER A 74 -2.41 3.04 3.33
N LEU A 75 -2.37 1.75 3.64
CA LEU A 75 -3.54 0.87 3.71
C LEU A 75 -4.54 1.31 4.77
N MET A 76 -4.07 1.74 5.95
CA MET A 76 -4.92 2.36 6.96
C MET A 76 -5.62 3.60 6.41
N GLY A 77 -4.88 4.50 5.76
CA GLY A 77 -5.42 5.72 5.18
C GLY A 77 -6.49 5.45 4.11
N ALA A 78 -6.29 4.43 3.27
CA ALA A 78 -7.28 3.97 2.31
C ALA A 78 -8.51 3.36 3.01
N GLY A 79 -8.30 2.50 4.01
CA GLY A 79 -9.36 1.84 4.76
C GLY A 79 -10.30 2.80 5.50
N ILE A 80 -9.78 3.86 6.13
CA ILE A 80 -10.59 4.86 6.85
C ILE A 80 -11.43 5.71 5.88
N LYS A 81 -10.99 5.89 4.64
CA LYS A 81 -11.74 6.62 3.60
C LYS A 81 -12.93 5.81 3.05
N ILE A 82 -13.02 4.52 3.34
CA ILE A 82 -14.14 3.68 2.93
C ILE A 82 -15.35 3.98 3.82
N ASP A 83 -16.38 4.60 3.23
CA ASP A 83 -17.54 5.15 3.93
C ASP A 83 -18.80 4.27 3.81
N ARG A 84 -18.67 3.02 3.35
CA ARG A 84 -19.81 2.12 3.11
C ARG A 84 -19.67 0.77 3.81
N PRO A 85 -20.78 0.23 4.35
CA PRO A 85 -20.77 -1.11 4.90
C PRO A 85 -20.51 -2.15 3.80
N PHE A 86 -19.88 -3.25 4.20
CA PHE A 86 -19.61 -4.36 3.29
C PHE A 86 -20.91 -5.05 2.84
N SER A 87 -21.06 -5.22 1.52
CA SER A 87 -22.10 -6.05 0.92
C SER A 87 -21.65 -6.52 -0.46
N ILE A 88 -21.83 -7.80 -0.75
CA ILE A 88 -21.40 -8.43 -2.00
C ILE A 88 -22.00 -7.71 -3.24
N LYS A 89 -23.23 -7.19 -3.12
CA LYS A 89 -23.89 -6.49 -4.22
C LYS A 89 -23.29 -5.10 -4.47
N SER A 90 -23.08 -4.30 -3.42
CA SER A 90 -22.52 -2.94 -3.58
C SER A 90 -21.01 -2.93 -3.82
N TRP A 91 -20.30 -3.97 -3.38
CA TRP A 91 -18.85 -4.13 -3.58
C TRP A 91 -18.51 -4.90 -4.86
N GLY A 92 -19.50 -5.25 -5.69
CA GLY A 92 -19.27 -6.07 -6.88
C GLY A 92 -18.26 -5.49 -7.87
N ILE A 93 -18.18 -4.16 -8.00
CA ILE A 93 -17.19 -3.49 -8.87
C ILE A 93 -15.78 -3.57 -8.26
N PRO A 94 -15.51 -3.03 -7.04
CA PRO A 94 -14.18 -3.11 -6.46
C PRO A 94 -13.67 -4.54 -6.31
N LEU A 95 -14.54 -5.51 -5.97
CA LEU A 95 -14.15 -6.92 -5.92
C LEU A 95 -13.72 -7.46 -7.29
N LYS A 96 -14.40 -7.09 -8.38
CA LYS A 96 -14.00 -7.50 -9.74
C LYS A 96 -12.69 -6.85 -10.17
N LEU A 97 -12.45 -5.59 -9.79
CA LEU A 97 -11.19 -4.89 -10.08
C LEU A 97 -10.01 -5.58 -9.38
N VAL A 98 -10.16 -5.84 -8.08
CA VAL A 98 -9.12 -6.48 -7.26
C VAL A 98 -8.91 -7.95 -7.62
N THR A 99 -9.94 -8.67 -8.07
CA THR A 99 -9.80 -10.09 -8.43
C THR A 99 -9.49 -10.26 -9.92
N ILE A 100 -10.45 -9.99 -10.80
CA ILE A 100 -10.34 -10.29 -12.23
C ILE A 100 -9.32 -9.37 -12.89
N THR A 101 -9.49 -8.05 -12.76
CA THR A 101 -8.64 -7.09 -13.47
C THR A 101 -7.20 -7.19 -12.98
N MET A 102 -6.98 -7.24 -11.67
CA MET A 102 -5.64 -7.37 -11.11
C MET A 102 -4.94 -8.67 -11.55
N ILE A 103 -5.62 -9.82 -11.52
CA ILE A 103 -5.03 -11.09 -11.98
C ILE A 103 -4.67 -11.02 -13.47
N LEU A 104 -5.52 -10.42 -14.30
CA LEU A 104 -5.22 -10.23 -15.72
C LEU A 104 -4.01 -9.29 -15.91
N SER A 105 -3.92 -8.20 -15.14
CA SER A 105 -2.77 -7.28 -15.17
C SER A 105 -1.47 -7.97 -14.74
N ILE A 106 -1.51 -8.80 -13.69
CA ILE A 106 -0.38 -9.62 -13.25
C ILE A 106 0.02 -10.59 -14.37
N ALA A 107 -0.92 -11.34 -14.92
CA ALA A 107 -0.66 -12.31 -15.99
C ALA A 107 -0.06 -11.64 -17.23
N PHE A 108 -0.57 -10.48 -17.61
CA PHE A 108 -0.05 -9.70 -18.73
C PHE A 108 1.37 -9.17 -18.44
N SER A 109 1.63 -8.69 -17.23
CA SER A 109 2.95 -8.24 -16.81
C SER A 109 3.97 -9.38 -16.75
N ILE A 110 3.55 -10.57 -16.30
CA ILE A 110 4.37 -11.79 -16.34
C ILE A 110 4.70 -12.14 -17.78
N PHE A 111 3.72 -12.10 -18.68
CA PHE A 111 3.91 -12.40 -20.09
C PHE A 111 4.94 -11.45 -20.71
N ILE A 112 4.81 -10.14 -20.48
CA ILE A 112 5.80 -9.17 -20.95
C ILE A 112 7.18 -9.42 -20.33
N GLY A 113 7.24 -9.58 -19.01
CA GLY A 113 8.49 -9.79 -18.27
C GLY A 113 9.25 -11.03 -18.74
N TYR A 114 8.55 -12.14 -18.92
CA TYR A 114 9.14 -13.41 -19.32
C TYR A 114 9.56 -13.42 -20.79
N TYR A 115 8.66 -13.03 -21.71
CA TYR A 115 8.92 -13.18 -23.14
C TYR A 115 9.67 -11.99 -23.77
N PHE A 116 9.41 -10.76 -23.32
CA PHE A 116 10.00 -9.56 -23.94
C PHE A 116 11.19 -9.00 -23.16
N LEU A 117 11.22 -9.16 -21.84
CA LEU A 117 12.34 -8.70 -21.00
C LEU A 117 13.31 -9.83 -20.60
N SER A 118 13.05 -11.06 -21.06
CA SER A 118 13.86 -12.26 -20.77
C SER A 118 14.11 -12.49 -19.28
N LEU A 119 13.14 -12.13 -18.43
CA LEU A 119 13.22 -12.37 -16.99
C LEU A 119 12.97 -13.85 -16.68
N GLY A 120 13.63 -14.37 -15.64
CA GLY A 120 13.27 -15.67 -15.07
C GLY A 120 11.82 -15.66 -14.57
N LEU A 121 11.15 -16.81 -14.55
CA LEU A 121 9.73 -16.90 -14.19
C LEU A 121 9.42 -16.27 -12.81
N ALA A 122 10.26 -16.53 -11.81
CA ALA A 122 10.13 -15.92 -10.48
C ALA A 122 10.18 -14.38 -10.54
N SER A 123 11.15 -13.81 -11.26
CA SER A 123 11.29 -12.36 -11.44
C SER A 123 10.14 -11.75 -12.24
N ALA A 124 9.61 -12.46 -13.24
CA ALA A 124 8.44 -12.02 -14.00
C ALA A 124 7.16 -12.00 -13.15
N ILE A 125 6.97 -13.00 -12.28
CA ILE A 125 5.87 -13.02 -11.29
C ILE A 125 6.02 -11.87 -10.31
N LEU A 126 7.23 -11.63 -9.80
CA LEU A 126 7.49 -10.51 -8.89
C LEU A 126 7.20 -9.16 -9.56
N LEU A 127 7.63 -8.99 -10.82
CA LEU A 127 7.34 -7.79 -11.60
C LEU A 127 5.82 -7.55 -11.72
N GLY A 128 5.05 -8.58 -12.05
CA GLY A 128 3.60 -8.49 -12.12
C GLY A 128 2.96 -8.14 -10.77
N ALA A 129 3.41 -8.78 -9.69
CA ALA A 129 2.93 -8.52 -8.34
C ALA A 129 3.23 -7.07 -7.88
N CYS A 130 4.35 -6.49 -8.30
CA CYS A 130 4.70 -5.09 -7.97
C CYS A 130 4.00 -4.06 -8.85
N LEU A 131 3.68 -4.38 -10.11
CA LEU A 131 3.08 -3.42 -11.05
C LEU A 131 1.55 -3.40 -11.02
N ALA A 132 0.91 -4.49 -10.58
CA ALA A 132 -0.54 -4.60 -10.61
C ALA A 132 -1.28 -3.76 -9.55
N PRO A 133 -0.76 -3.57 -8.32
CA PRO A 133 -1.38 -2.67 -7.35
C PRO A 133 -1.38 -1.22 -7.83
N THR A 134 -2.46 -0.52 -7.50
CA THR A 134 -2.79 0.84 -7.97
C THR A 134 -2.92 1.80 -6.78
N ASP A 135 -2.20 2.93 -6.81
CA ASP A 135 -2.18 3.88 -5.70
C ASP A 135 -3.49 4.73 -5.63
N PRO A 136 -4.24 4.69 -4.50
CA PRO A 136 -5.46 5.48 -4.32
C PRO A 136 -5.22 6.99 -4.35
N VAL A 137 -4.04 7.42 -3.88
CA VAL A 137 -3.75 8.81 -3.56
C VAL A 137 -3.50 9.60 -4.85
N LEU A 138 -2.92 8.97 -5.87
CA LEU A 138 -2.77 9.57 -7.20
C LEU A 138 -4.08 9.61 -7.99
N ALA A 139 -4.97 8.63 -7.79
CA ALA A 139 -6.27 8.58 -8.45
C ALA A 139 -7.27 9.63 -7.91
N ALA A 140 -7.04 10.16 -6.70
CA ALA A 140 -7.85 11.22 -6.12
C ALA A 140 -7.66 12.58 -6.81
N ASP A 141 -6.47 12.86 -7.36
CA ASP A 141 -6.10 14.14 -7.99
C ASP A 141 -6.70 14.34 -9.39
N VAL A 142 -7.22 13.30 -10.05
CA VAL A 142 -7.77 13.35 -11.42
C VAL A 142 -9.30 13.61 -11.43
N GLN A 143 -9.92 13.85 -10.27
CA GLN A 143 -11.37 14.01 -10.18
C GLN A 143 -11.84 15.45 -10.42
N VAL A 144 -12.26 15.74 -11.65
CA VAL A 144 -12.89 17.01 -12.08
C VAL A 144 -14.39 17.07 -11.71
N ALA A 145 -14.94 18.24 -11.33
CA ALA A 145 -16.38 18.47 -11.03
C ALA A 145 -16.95 19.74 -11.71
N PRO A 146 -18.29 19.93 -12.02
CA PRO A 146 -19.55 19.10 -11.97
C PRO A 146 -20.34 19.02 -13.35
N PRO A 147 -21.58 18.45 -13.54
CA PRO A 147 -22.66 17.93 -12.64
C PRO A 147 -23.08 16.42 -12.79
N ASN A 148 -24.05 15.97 -11.94
CA ASN A 148 -24.57 14.59 -11.61
C ASN A 148 -23.82 13.80 -10.52
N GLU A 149 -24.08 14.13 -9.25
CA GLU A 149 -23.32 13.72 -8.05
C GLU A 149 -23.41 12.23 -7.65
N THR A 150 -24.50 11.52 -8.00
CA THR A 150 -24.74 10.13 -7.56
C THR A 150 -23.86 9.09 -8.27
N ILE A 151 -23.53 9.29 -9.55
CA ILE A 151 -22.69 8.33 -10.31
C ILE A 151 -21.22 8.43 -9.84
N LYS A 152 -20.78 9.62 -9.41
CA LYS A 152 -19.40 9.87 -8.97
C LYS A 152 -19.08 9.25 -7.60
N SER A 153 -20.07 9.11 -6.71
CA SER A 153 -19.85 8.41 -5.43
C SER A 153 -19.54 6.93 -5.63
N GLU A 154 -20.16 6.28 -6.62
CA GLU A 154 -19.88 4.86 -6.93
C GLU A 154 -18.46 4.66 -7.47
N THR A 155 -18.02 5.51 -8.39
CA THR A 155 -16.66 5.42 -8.94
C THR A 155 -15.60 5.75 -7.88
N ARG A 156 -15.79 6.80 -7.09
CA ARG A 156 -14.86 7.16 -6.01
C ARG A 156 -14.77 6.05 -4.97
N PHE A 157 -15.92 5.53 -4.54
CA PHE A 157 -15.97 4.40 -3.62
C PHE A 157 -15.25 3.19 -4.21
N SER A 158 -15.55 2.82 -5.47
CA SER A 158 -14.96 1.66 -6.12
C SER A 158 -13.44 1.77 -6.25
N LEU A 159 -12.92 2.93 -6.66
CA LEU A 159 -11.48 3.17 -6.76
C LEU A 159 -10.80 3.18 -5.38
N THR A 160 -11.43 3.79 -4.37
CA THR A 160 -10.87 3.82 -3.00
C THR A 160 -10.87 2.42 -2.38
N ALA A 161 -11.93 1.64 -2.59
CA ALA A 161 -12.04 0.27 -2.11
C ALA A 161 -11.12 -0.69 -2.85
N GLU A 162 -10.97 -0.55 -4.17
CA GLU A 162 -9.97 -1.29 -4.96
C GLU A 162 -8.57 -1.02 -4.41
N ALA A 163 -8.25 0.26 -4.24
CA ALA A 163 -6.94 0.71 -3.82
C ALA A 163 -6.62 0.46 -2.34
N GLY A 164 -7.63 0.20 -1.51
CA GLY A 164 -7.44 -0.29 -0.14
C GLY A 164 -7.26 -1.81 -0.05
N LEU A 165 -7.62 -2.56 -1.11
CA LEU A 165 -7.59 -4.03 -1.13
C LEU A 165 -6.44 -4.60 -1.97
N ASN A 166 -6.00 -3.87 -3.00
CA ASN A 166 -5.06 -4.34 -4.01
C ASN A 166 -3.67 -4.72 -3.45
N ASP A 167 -3.07 -3.90 -2.59
CA ASP A 167 -1.76 -4.17 -1.98
C ASP A 167 -1.82 -5.46 -1.16
N GLY A 168 -2.88 -5.63 -0.36
CA GLY A 168 -3.14 -6.86 0.40
C GLY A 168 -3.28 -8.10 -0.49
N MET A 169 -3.94 -7.96 -1.64
CA MET A 169 -4.18 -9.04 -2.58
C MET A 169 -2.99 -9.34 -3.49
N ALA A 170 -1.98 -8.47 -3.55
CA ALA A 170 -0.74 -8.70 -4.30
C ALA A 170 0.28 -9.56 -3.53
N PHE A 171 0.27 -9.53 -2.19
CA PHE A 171 1.17 -10.35 -1.36
C PHE A 171 1.20 -11.84 -1.70
N PRO A 172 0.05 -12.52 -1.95
CA PRO A 172 0.05 -13.90 -2.43
C PRO A 172 0.95 -14.13 -3.66
N PHE A 173 1.00 -13.17 -4.59
CA PHE A 173 1.82 -13.27 -5.80
C PHE A 173 3.29 -12.96 -5.53
N VAL A 174 3.60 -12.09 -4.57
CA VAL A 174 4.98 -11.90 -4.08
C VAL A 174 5.51 -13.19 -3.47
N TRP A 175 4.72 -13.85 -2.61
CA TRP A 175 5.08 -15.17 -2.06
C TRP A 175 5.16 -16.26 -3.13
N LEU A 176 4.33 -16.19 -4.17
CA LEU A 176 4.43 -17.08 -5.32
C LEU A 176 5.77 -16.91 -6.03
N ALA A 177 6.20 -15.67 -6.28
CA ALA A 177 7.49 -15.39 -6.91
C ALA A 177 8.66 -15.97 -6.11
N ILE A 178 8.67 -15.75 -4.79
CA ILE A 178 9.66 -16.32 -3.86
C ILE A 178 9.64 -17.84 -3.94
N THR A 179 8.45 -18.45 -3.88
CA THR A 179 8.25 -19.90 -3.95
C THR A 179 8.78 -20.48 -5.25
N VAL A 180 8.44 -19.89 -6.39
CA VAL A 180 8.92 -20.33 -7.71
C VAL A 180 10.44 -20.21 -7.82
N GLY A 181 11.03 -19.14 -7.25
CA GLY A 181 12.48 -18.98 -7.16
C GLY A 181 13.13 -20.13 -6.36
N LEU A 182 12.57 -20.44 -5.19
CA LEU A 182 13.05 -21.54 -4.35
C LEU A 182 12.89 -22.91 -5.01
N VAL A 183 11.74 -23.20 -5.64
CA VAL A 183 11.50 -24.45 -6.37
C VAL A 183 12.54 -24.64 -7.48
N THR A 184 12.87 -23.57 -8.20
CA THR A 184 13.87 -23.61 -9.29
C THR A 184 15.27 -23.96 -8.76
N THR A 185 15.61 -23.55 -7.54
CA THR A 185 16.92 -23.82 -6.93
C THR A 185 17.01 -25.14 -6.15
N THR A 186 15.89 -25.61 -5.59
CA THR A 186 15.87 -26.75 -4.65
C THR A 186 15.14 -27.99 -5.17
N ASN A 187 14.45 -27.91 -6.31
CA ASN A 187 13.57 -28.96 -6.86
C ASN A 187 12.45 -29.44 -5.91
N ALA A 188 12.13 -28.65 -4.88
CA ALA A 188 11.11 -28.98 -3.89
C ALA A 188 9.70 -28.61 -4.39
N HIS A 189 9.16 -29.38 -5.34
CA HIS A 189 7.84 -29.10 -5.95
C HIS A 189 6.66 -29.04 -4.95
N GLY A 190 6.82 -29.62 -3.75
CA GLY A 190 5.83 -29.53 -2.67
C GLY A 190 5.59 -28.10 -2.16
N LEU A 191 6.51 -27.16 -2.40
CA LEU A 191 6.40 -25.77 -1.98
C LEU A 191 5.23 -25.04 -2.67
N ILE A 192 4.82 -25.45 -3.88
CA ILE A 192 3.68 -24.83 -4.59
C ILE A 192 2.36 -25.13 -3.85
N GLY A 193 2.19 -26.35 -3.35
CA GLY A 193 1.03 -26.72 -2.55
C GLY A 193 1.01 -25.99 -1.20
N GLN A 194 2.18 -25.80 -0.59
CA GLN A 194 2.31 -25.00 0.63
C GLN A 194 1.99 -23.53 0.39
N TRP A 195 2.47 -22.94 -0.71
CA TRP A 195 2.10 -21.57 -1.09
C TRP A 195 0.59 -21.40 -1.17
N PHE A 196 -0.11 -22.29 -1.87
CA PHE A 196 -1.56 -22.18 -2.02
C PHE A 196 -2.29 -22.35 -0.67
N THR A 197 -1.92 -23.36 0.12
CA THR A 197 -2.63 -23.67 1.37
C THR A 197 -2.28 -22.69 2.50
N PHE A 198 -1.01 -22.32 2.64
CA PHE A 198 -0.52 -21.46 3.71
C PHE A 198 -0.56 -19.98 3.31
N ASP A 199 0.14 -19.59 2.25
CA ASP A 199 0.28 -18.16 1.90
C ASP A 199 -0.98 -17.57 1.28
N VAL A 200 -1.77 -18.35 0.52
CA VAL A 200 -3.04 -17.87 -0.04
C VAL A 200 -4.19 -18.13 0.94
N VAL A 201 -4.50 -19.38 1.26
CA VAL A 201 -5.72 -19.69 2.03
C VAL A 201 -5.58 -19.27 3.50
N TYR A 202 -4.58 -19.81 4.21
CA TYR A 202 -4.46 -19.59 5.65
C TYR A 202 -4.18 -18.12 6.00
N ARG A 203 -3.16 -17.49 5.40
CA ARG A 203 -2.79 -16.10 5.73
C ARG A 203 -3.88 -15.09 5.40
N ILE A 204 -4.58 -15.22 4.26
CA ILE A 204 -5.68 -14.30 3.90
C ILE A 204 -6.83 -14.45 4.89
N ILE A 205 -7.23 -15.68 5.22
CA ILE A 205 -8.31 -15.93 6.19
C ILE A 205 -7.92 -15.38 7.56
N LEU A 206 -6.71 -15.68 8.03
CA LEU A 206 -6.23 -15.23 9.34
C LEU A 206 -6.13 -13.70 9.39
N GLY A 207 -5.55 -13.07 8.36
CA GLY A 207 -5.45 -11.61 8.27
C GLY A 207 -6.81 -10.92 8.24
N PHE A 208 -7.76 -11.46 7.47
CA PHE A 208 -9.13 -10.95 7.45
C PHE A 208 -9.83 -11.08 8.81
N VAL A 209 -9.78 -12.26 9.43
CA VAL A 209 -10.45 -12.53 10.71
C VAL A 209 -9.84 -11.70 11.83
N SER A 210 -8.51 -11.72 11.96
CA SER A 210 -7.81 -10.95 13.00
C SER A 210 -7.99 -9.45 12.82
N GLY A 211 -7.83 -8.93 11.60
CA GLY A 211 -8.06 -7.53 11.27
C GLY A 211 -9.49 -7.08 11.57
N TYR A 212 -10.50 -7.89 11.20
CA TYR A 212 -11.90 -7.58 11.51
C TYR A 212 -12.18 -7.57 13.02
N LEU A 213 -11.72 -8.58 13.76
CA LEU A 213 -11.97 -8.69 15.20
C LEU A 213 -11.27 -7.57 15.99
N LEU A 214 -9.99 -7.33 15.71
CA LEU A 214 -9.20 -6.30 16.38
C LEU A 214 -9.67 -4.90 15.99
N GLY A 215 -9.95 -4.65 14.71
CA GLY A 215 -10.51 -3.38 14.25
C GLY A 215 -11.86 -3.07 14.89
N LYS A 216 -12.74 -4.08 15.01
CA LYS A 216 -14.03 -3.94 15.71
C LYS A 216 -13.86 -3.67 17.20
N PHE A 217 -12.88 -4.31 17.85
CA PHE A 217 -12.57 -4.09 19.26
C PHE A 217 -12.07 -2.66 19.51
N ILE A 218 -11.15 -2.16 18.69
CA ILE A 218 -10.67 -0.78 18.77
C ILE A 218 -11.80 0.22 18.48
N GLY A 219 -12.59 -0.03 17.44
CA GLY A 219 -13.76 0.81 17.13
C GLY A 219 -14.77 0.86 18.29
N PHE A 220 -14.97 -0.25 19.00
CA PHE A 220 -15.79 -0.28 20.21
C PHE A 220 -15.22 0.63 21.31
N ILE A 221 -13.91 0.56 21.58
CA ILE A 221 -13.26 1.41 22.59
C ILE A 221 -13.39 2.90 22.21
N ILE A 222 -13.08 3.24 20.97
CA ILE A 222 -13.07 4.63 20.51
C ILE A 222 -14.48 5.20 20.46
N PHE A 223 -15.44 4.52 19.82
CA PHE A 223 -16.75 5.14 19.55
C PHE A 223 -17.79 4.91 20.64
N LYS A 224 -17.72 3.80 21.39
CA LYS A 224 -18.69 3.55 22.47
C LYS A 224 -18.14 3.94 23.83
N LEU A 225 -16.92 3.52 24.16
CA LEU A 225 -16.35 3.77 25.48
C LEU A 225 -15.96 5.25 25.65
N SER A 226 -15.31 5.88 24.66
CA SER A 226 -14.97 7.31 24.76
C SER A 226 -16.21 8.21 24.91
N ASN A 227 -17.21 8.01 24.06
CA ASN A 227 -18.44 8.82 24.08
C ASN A 227 -19.24 8.64 25.38
N GLN A 228 -19.21 7.45 25.99
CA GLN A 228 -19.91 7.18 27.23
C GLN A 228 -19.26 7.87 28.45
N TYR A 229 -17.96 8.14 28.40
CA TYR A 229 -17.22 8.66 29.55
C TYR A 229 -16.60 10.06 29.32
N GLU A 230 -16.82 10.70 28.16
CA GLU A 230 -16.18 11.97 27.75
C GLU A 230 -14.64 11.97 27.82
N LEU A 231 -14.02 10.80 27.91
CA LEU A 231 -12.60 10.66 28.28
C LEU A 231 -11.62 10.96 27.13
N LEU A 232 -12.04 10.93 25.86
CA LEU A 232 -11.14 11.06 24.71
C LEU A 232 -11.76 11.90 23.58
N GLN A 233 -11.69 13.23 23.68
CA GLN A 233 -11.74 14.11 22.51
C GLN A 233 -10.34 14.13 21.87
N THR A 234 -10.03 13.13 21.07
CA THR A 234 -8.70 12.92 20.50
C THR A 234 -8.59 13.44 19.07
N ARG A 235 -7.36 13.75 18.63
CA ARG A 235 -7.05 14.07 17.24
C ARG A 235 -7.14 12.80 16.39
N ASP A 236 -8.15 12.72 15.52
CA ASP A 236 -8.54 11.53 14.75
C ASP A 236 -7.38 10.80 14.04
N GLY A 237 -6.45 11.56 13.44
CA GLY A 237 -5.35 10.98 12.66
C GLY A 237 -4.29 10.24 13.48
N LEU A 238 -3.93 10.74 14.67
CA LEU A 238 -2.91 10.09 15.50
C LEU A 238 -3.44 8.79 16.12
N VAL A 239 -4.73 8.79 16.52
CA VAL A 239 -5.39 7.62 17.07
C VAL A 239 -5.46 6.50 16.03
N ALA A 240 -5.79 6.83 14.78
CA ALA A 240 -5.77 5.87 13.68
C ALA A 240 -4.40 5.20 13.52
N ILE A 241 -3.33 6.00 13.45
CA ILE A 241 -1.96 5.47 13.31
C ILE A 241 -1.60 4.57 14.50
N SER A 242 -1.86 5.03 15.73
CA SER A 242 -1.58 4.23 16.93
C SER A 242 -2.36 2.92 16.95
N ALA A 243 -3.65 2.95 16.63
CA ALA A 243 -4.49 1.76 16.53
C ALA A 243 -3.93 0.77 15.51
N THR A 244 -3.58 1.26 14.32
CA THR A 244 -3.02 0.43 13.25
C THR A 244 -1.70 -0.23 13.67
N LEU A 245 -0.79 0.52 14.29
CA LEU A 245 0.48 -0.04 14.78
C LEU A 245 0.25 -1.12 15.85
N VAL A 246 -0.72 -0.92 16.75
CA VAL A 246 -1.09 -1.92 17.77
C VAL A 246 -1.67 -3.17 17.12
N VAL A 247 -2.62 -3.05 16.19
CA VAL A 247 -3.21 -4.19 15.48
C VAL A 247 -2.12 -4.96 14.75
N TYR A 248 -1.31 -4.26 13.96
CA TYR A 248 -0.27 -4.87 13.15
C TYR A 248 0.79 -5.60 13.98
N SER A 249 1.18 -5.07 15.14
CA SER A 249 2.19 -5.70 15.99
C SER A 249 1.75 -7.02 16.63
N ILE A 250 0.44 -7.29 16.68
CA ILE A 250 -0.16 -8.46 17.35
C ILE A 250 -0.57 -9.55 16.34
N THR A 251 -0.72 -9.19 15.07
CA THR A 251 -1.12 -10.09 13.97
C THR A 251 0.07 -10.58 13.17
#